data_AF-A0A9P6XZE3-F1
#
_entry.id   AF-A0A9P6XZE3-F1
#
_cell.length_a   1.000
_cell.length_b   1.000
_cell.length_c   1.000
_cell.angle_alpha   90.00
_cell.angle_beta   90.00
_cell.angle_gamma   90.00
#
_symmetry.space_group_name_H-M   'P 1'
#
loop_
_entity.id
_entity.type
_entity.pdbx_description
1 polymer ?
#
loop_
_entity_poly.entity_id
_entity_poly.type
_entity_poly.pdbx_seq_one_letter_code
_entity_poly.pdbx_strand_id
1 'polypeptide(L)'
;MHSGDNSNIPTFRRNDEIYSTIDYIFISNQMRPMLRAIDIHRLHPSWTDHQLLSLSINLGQTPTSFGLWRANPILAQQKEYRIQLKQRLTDTVSSLPNQMTA
;
A
#
# COMPACT_ATOMS: atom_id res chain seq x y z
N MET A 1 -2.06 -2.14 -24.35
CA MET A 1 -3.39 -2.77 -24.37
C MET A 1 -3.28 -4.12 -23.68
N HIS A 2 -3.78 -4.22 -22.45
CA HIS A 2 -4.26 -5.47 -21.83
C HIS A 2 -5.00 -5.06 -20.54
N SER A 3 -6.23 -4.57 -20.70
CA SER A 3 -7.17 -4.58 -19.59
C SER A 3 -7.50 -6.05 -19.40
N GLY A 4 -7.00 -6.68 -18.33
CA GLY A 4 -7.34 -8.07 -18.03
C GLY A 4 -8.86 -8.22 -17.99
N ASP A 5 -9.36 -9.36 -18.46
CA ASP A 5 -10.77 -9.74 -18.64
C ASP A 5 -11.55 -9.90 -17.30
N ASN A 6 -11.18 -9.09 -16.30
CA ASN A 6 -11.72 -9.12 -14.94
C ASN A 6 -13.12 -8.53 -14.85
N SER A 7 -13.61 -7.86 -15.91
CA SER A 7 -14.98 -7.32 -15.94
C SER A 7 -16.06 -8.39 -15.82
N ASN A 8 -15.71 -9.64 -16.16
CA ASN A 8 -16.63 -10.77 -16.12
C ASN A 8 -16.52 -11.60 -14.82
N ILE A 9 -15.64 -11.21 -13.88
CA ILE A 9 -15.47 -11.91 -12.61
C ILE A 9 -16.43 -11.30 -11.58
N PRO A 10 -17.40 -12.07 -11.03
CA PRO A 10 -18.33 -11.57 -10.03
C PRO A 10 -17.60 -11.28 -8.72
N THR A 11 -17.82 -10.12 -8.12
CA THR A 11 -17.19 -9.74 -6.84
C THR A 11 -18.02 -10.14 -5.63
N PHE A 12 -19.30 -10.45 -5.85
CA PHE A 12 -20.21 -11.04 -4.88
C PHE A 12 -20.75 -12.37 -5.41
N ARG A 13 -20.85 -13.36 -4.52
CA ARG A 13 -21.39 -14.68 -4.81
C ARG A 13 -21.98 -15.32 -3.56
N ARG A 14 -23.30 -15.53 -3.59
CA ARG A 14 -24.03 -16.33 -2.60
C ARG A 14 -24.40 -17.68 -3.21
N ASN A 15 -23.84 -18.75 -2.64
CA ASN A 15 -23.90 -20.10 -3.22
C ASN A 15 -23.35 -20.12 -4.66
N ASP A 16 -23.76 -21.09 -5.48
CA ASP A 16 -23.31 -21.17 -6.87
C ASP A 16 -24.24 -20.49 -7.88
N GLU A 17 -25.39 -19.98 -7.44
CA GLU A 17 -26.48 -19.50 -8.30
C GLU A 17 -26.62 -17.97 -8.33
N ILE A 18 -26.34 -17.28 -7.22
CA ILE A 18 -26.51 -15.83 -7.12
C ILE A 18 -25.13 -15.19 -7.16
N TYR A 19 -24.83 -14.49 -8.24
CA TYR A 19 -23.56 -13.78 -8.41
C TYR A 19 -23.78 -12.42 -9.09
N SER A 20 -22.99 -11.43 -8.66
CA SER A 20 -23.03 -10.08 -9.22
C SER A 20 -21.70 -9.37 -9.02
N THR A 21 -21.48 -8.28 -9.75
CA THR A 21 -20.31 -7.40 -9.58
C THR A 21 -20.77 -6.11 -8.92
N ILE A 22 -20.54 -5.99 -7.61
CA ILE A 22 -21.02 -4.87 -6.79
C ILE A 22 -19.89 -4.11 -6.08
N ASP A 23 -18.71 -4.71 -5.98
CA ASP A 23 -17.52 -4.08 -5.40
C ASP A 23 -16.62 -3.47 -6.49
N TYR A 24 -16.20 -2.22 -6.30
CA TYR A 24 -15.37 -1.47 -7.23
C TYR A 24 -14.30 -0.68 -6.48
N ILE A 25 -13.09 -0.64 -7.04
CA ILE A 25 -12.04 0.29 -6.61
C ILE A 25 -11.76 1.26 -7.76
N PHE A 26 -12.04 2.54 -7.53
CA PHE A 26 -11.79 3.60 -8.50
C PHE A 26 -10.43 4.25 -8.25
N ILE A 27 -9.70 4.53 -9.33
CA ILE A 27 -8.44 5.27 -9.28
C ILE A 27 -8.52 6.50 -10.19
N SER A 28 -7.80 7.56 -9.84
CA SER A 28 -7.66 8.72 -10.72
C SER A 28 -6.97 8.33 -12.03
N ASN A 29 -7.40 8.91 -13.15
CA ASN A 29 -6.77 8.68 -14.45
C ASN A 29 -5.27 9.04 -14.44
N GLN A 30 -4.85 9.98 -13.58
CA GLN A 30 -3.45 10.34 -13.38
C GLN A 30 -2.61 9.22 -12.74
N MET A 31 -3.25 8.33 -11.96
CA MET A 31 -2.60 7.21 -11.29
C MET A 31 -2.59 5.94 -12.14
N ARG A 32 -3.29 5.94 -13.28
CA ARG A 32 -3.36 4.79 -14.19
C ARG A 32 -1.98 4.31 -14.67
N PRO A 33 -1.01 5.18 -15.02
CA PRO A 33 0.33 4.74 -15.40
C PRO A 33 1.12 4.10 -14.25
N MET A 34 0.72 4.36 -13.00
CA MET A 34 1.37 3.85 -11.79
C MET A 34 0.82 2.48 -11.38
N LEU A 35 -0.25 1.99 -12.01
CA LEU A 35 -0.88 0.72 -11.68
C LEU A 35 0.03 -0.44 -12.09
N ARG A 36 0.42 -1.27 -11.10
CA ARG A 36 1.31 -2.40 -11.29
C ARG A 36 0.54 -3.72 -11.42
N ALA A 37 -0.47 -3.92 -10.60
CA ALA A 37 -1.25 -5.16 -10.57
C ALA A 37 -2.68 -4.90 -10.08
N ILE A 38 -3.59 -5.76 -10.51
CA ILE A 38 -4.99 -5.83 -10.07
C ILE A 38 -5.29 -7.31 -9.83
N ASP A 39 -5.81 -7.63 -8.66
CA ASP A 39 -6.10 -9.00 -8.26
C ASP A 39 -7.52 -9.09 -7.68
N ILE A 40 -8.19 -10.20 -8.00
CA ILE A 40 -9.46 -10.59 -7.39
C ILE A 40 -9.24 -11.98 -6.80
N HIS A 41 -9.31 -12.07 -5.47
CA HIS A 41 -9.03 -13.30 -4.75
C HIS A 41 -10.30 -13.85 -4.10
N ARG A 42 -10.65 -15.08 -4.44
CA ARG A 42 -11.78 -15.77 -3.83
C ARG A 42 -11.41 -16.22 -2.42
N LEU A 43 -12.13 -15.70 -1.43
CA LEU A 43 -12.00 -16.14 -0.04
C LEU A 43 -12.90 -17.35 0.24
N HIS A 44 -12.68 -17.97 1.40
CA HIS A 44 -13.47 -19.12 1.81
C HIS A 44 -14.95 -18.70 1.97
N PRO A 45 -15.92 -19.38 1.31
CA PRO A 45 -17.32 -18.96 1.31
C PRO A 45 -17.99 -18.92 2.69
N SER A 46 -17.46 -19.64 3.68
CA SER A 46 -17.98 -19.58 5.05
C SER A 46 -17.58 -18.31 5.81
N TRP A 47 -16.63 -17.53 5.28
CA TRP A 47 -16.19 -16.28 5.90
C TRP A 47 -16.90 -15.08 5.28
N THR A 48 -17.12 -15.11 3.97
CA THR A 48 -17.76 -14.02 3.23
C THR A 48 -18.30 -14.52 1.90
N ASP A 49 -19.39 -13.90 1.43
CA ASP A 49 -19.92 -14.01 0.08
C ASP A 49 -19.28 -13.01 -0.91
N HIS A 50 -18.22 -12.30 -0.50
CA HIS A 50 -17.47 -11.38 -1.35
C HIS A 50 -16.06 -11.89 -1.70
N GLN A 51 -15.58 -11.48 -2.87
CA GLN A 51 -14.18 -11.62 -3.27
C GLN A 51 -13.35 -10.47 -2.72
N LEU A 52 -12.08 -10.74 -2.41
CA LEU A 52 -11.12 -9.72 -2.01
C LEU A 52 -10.56 -9.03 -3.27
N LEU A 53 -10.83 -7.74 -3.41
CA LEU A 53 -10.26 -6.92 -4.49
C LEU A 53 -8.97 -6.27 -3.99
N SER A 54 -7.94 -6.29 -4.82
CA SER A 54 -6.67 -5.66 -4.50
C SER A 54 -6.10 -4.97 -5.73
N LEU A 55 -5.42 -3.85 -5.50
CA LEU A 55 -4.64 -3.17 -6.51
C LEU A 55 -3.30 -2.76 -5.93
N SER A 56 -2.27 -2.80 -6.75
CA SER A 56 -0.92 -2.36 -6.41
C SER A 56 -0.55 -1.18 -7.28
N ILE A 57 -0.18 -0.06 -6.66
CA ILE A 57 0.22 1.17 -7.35
C ILE A 57 1.65 1.52 -6.93
N ASN A 58 2.48 1.82 -7.92
CA ASN A 58 3.77 2.47 -7.71
C ASN A 58 3.55 3.98 -7.57
N LEU A 59 3.15 4.43 -6.38
CA LEU A 59 3.23 5.85 -6.06
C LEU A 59 4.71 6.22 -6.22
N GLY A 60 5.02 7.08 -7.19
CA GLY A 60 6.40 7.39 -7.57
C GLY A 60 7.25 7.67 -6.34
N GLN A 61 8.55 7.37 -6.44
CA GLN A 61 9.49 7.80 -5.40
C GLN A 61 9.40 9.32 -5.35
N THR A 62 8.69 9.85 -4.33
CA THR A 62 8.88 11.25 -3.98
C THR A 62 10.37 11.37 -3.75
N PRO A 63 11.09 12.26 -4.46
CA PRO A 63 12.53 12.26 -4.37
C PRO A 63 12.89 12.36 -2.89
N THR A 64 13.50 11.32 -2.33
CA THR A 64 13.94 11.30 -0.93
C THR A 64 15.29 12.01 -0.82
N SER A 65 15.53 12.99 -1.69
CA SER A 65 16.73 13.79 -1.68
C SER A 65 16.69 14.75 -0.49
N PHE A 66 17.87 15.26 -0.15
CA PHE A 66 18.04 16.28 0.88
C PHE A 66 17.00 17.41 0.70
N GLY A 67 16.26 17.73 1.77
CA GLY A 67 15.21 18.76 1.77
C GLY A 67 13.77 18.30 1.49
N LEU A 68 13.56 17.07 1.01
CA LEU A 68 12.21 16.54 0.73
C LEU A 68 11.69 15.55 1.78
N TRP A 69 12.56 15.03 2.65
CA TRP A 69 12.12 14.29 3.83
C TRP A 69 11.46 15.25 4.81
N ARG A 70 10.14 15.39 4.72
CA ARG A 70 9.35 16.03 5.79
C ARG A 70 9.04 14.95 6.81
N ALA A 71 9.76 14.96 7.93
CA ALA A 71 9.30 14.25 9.11
C ALA A 71 7.83 14.65 9.37
N ASN A 72 6.97 13.66 9.66
CA ASN A 72 5.56 13.93 9.88
C ASN A 72 5.41 14.93 11.05
N PRO A 73 4.89 16.15 10.83
CA PRO A 73 4.84 17.18 11.86
C PRO A 73 3.99 16.77 13.07
N ILE A 74 2.98 15.93 12.85
CA ILE A 74 2.11 15.41 13.90
C ILE A 74 2.91 14.49 14.82
N LEU A 75 3.71 13.57 14.26
CA LEU A 75 4.57 12.68 15.04
C LEU A 75 5.65 13.47 15.79
N ALA A 76 6.19 14.54 15.21
CA ALA A 76 7.17 15.40 15.87
C ALA A 76 6.62 16.11 17.14
N GLN A 77 5.30 16.26 17.25
CA GLN A 77 4.64 16.81 18.44
C GLN A 77 4.42 15.77 19.55
N GLN A 78 4.43 14.47 19.21
CA GLN A 78 4.19 13.39 20.17
C GLN A 78 5.44 13.10 21.01
N LYS A 79 5.33 13.20 22.33
CA LYS A 79 6.46 13.04 23.26
C LYS A 79 7.08 11.65 23.19
N GLU A 80 6.24 10.63 23.17
CA GLU A 80 6.60 9.21 23.14
C GLU A 80 7.34 8.89 21.84
N TYR A 81 6.85 9.42 20.72
CA TYR A 81 7.51 9.29 19.42
C TYR A 81 8.91 9.89 19.44
N ARG A 82 9.08 11.10 19.98
CA ARG A 82 10.41 11.73 20.09
C ARG A 82 11.39 10.91 20.95
N ILE A 83 10.92 10.34 22.05
CA ILE A 83 11.75 9.50 22.94
C ILE A 83 12.22 8.26 22.17
N GLN A 84 11.29 7.55 21.53
CA GLN A 84 11.62 6.34 20.77
C GLN A 84 12.51 6.63 19.57
N LEU A 85 12.23 7.71 18.83
CA LEU A 85 13.04 8.15 17.70
C LEU A 85 14.47 8.46 18.16
N LYS A 86 14.64 9.21 19.25
CA LYS A 86 15.96 9.50 19.82
C LYS A 86 16.71 8.23 20.19
N GLN A 87 16.06 7.30 20.88
CA GLN A 87 16.68 6.03 21.25
C GLN A 87 17.14 5.26 20.02
N ARG A 88 16.26 5.08 19.03
CA ARG A 88 16.58 4.33 17.81
C ARG A 88 17.67 4.98 16.98
N LEU A 89 17.69 6.30 16.87
CA LEU A 89 18.78 7.02 16.21
C LEU A 89 20.11 6.80 16.94
N THR A 90 20.10 6.81 18.28
CA THR A 90 21.31 6.59 19.09
C THR A 90 21.85 5.18 18.91
N ASP A 91 20.97 4.18 18.95
CA ASP A 91 21.33 2.77 18.72
C ASP A 91 21.85 2.54 17.29
N THR A 92 21.21 3.18 16.31
CA THR A 92 21.58 3.05 14.90
C THR A 92 22.94 3.70 14.64
N VAL A 93 23.16 4.93 15.10
CA VAL A 93 24.45 5.62 14.92
C VAL A 93 25.59 4.83 15.58
N SER A 94 25.35 4.25 16.75
CA SER A 94 26.35 3.44 17.45
C SER A 94 26.67 2.11 16.74
N SER A 95 25.77 1.63 15.88
CA SER A 95 25.96 0.40 15.09
C SER A 95 26.45 0.65 13.67
N LEU A 96 26.55 1.90 13.23
CA LEU A 96 27.15 2.24 11.96
C LEU A 96 28.67 2.03 12.01
N PRO A 97 29.28 1.38 11.01
CA PRO A 97 30.72 1.21 10.96
C PRO A 97 31.41 2.59 10.88
N ASN A 98 32.49 2.76 11.63
CA ASN A 98 33.28 4.00 11.72
C ASN A 98 33.98 4.43 10.42
N GLN A 99 33.72 3.79 9.28
CA GLN A 99 34.35 4.10 8.01
C GLN A 99 33.30 4.42 6.94
N MET A 100 32.93 5.70 6.87
CA MET A 100 32.68 6.33 5.58
C MET A 100 34.03 6.90 5.13
N THR A 101 34.87 6.07 4.49
CA THR A 101 35.98 6.60 3.70
C THR A 101 35.37 7.32 2.50
N ALA A 102 35.67 8.62 2.40
CA ALA A 102 35.36 9.47 1.27
C ALA A 102 36.07 9.01 -0.02
#